data_AF-A0A952WUE6-F1
#
_entry.id   AF-A0A952WUE6-F1
#
_cell.length_a   1.000
_cell.length_b   1.000
_cell.length_c   1.000
_cell.angle_alpha   90.00
_cell.angle_beta   90.00
_cell.angle_gamma   90.00
#
_symmetry.space_group_name_H-M   'P 1'
#
loop_
_entity.id
_entity.type
_entity.pdbx_description
1 polymer ?
#
loop_
_entity_poly.entity_id
_entity_poly.type
_entity_poly.pdbx_seq_one_letter_code
_entity_poly.pdbx_strand_id
1 'polypeptide(L)'
;MADETQRDAAGAPPRQAGEPYCANCGYSLLNLTDASKCPECGKPLVEVLARWGGASRRARRYRSEAELFGVPIVSVAFGARPEFGEINGRAVGIIAIGDIARGGIAIGGNAVGVVAIGGMAIGLGSVGGMSIGLVTALGGMTIGGFAVGGFGIGGVASGGGAVGVVAQGGMAIGYYARGGGVFGQYILSPRRSDPEAANFFQAAAPVLGGAPGGGGGSGFPMTQAAVVSLSLLVLMAMLVVGGAVYGHITWASRKAARPGARA
;
A
#
# COMPACT_ATOMS: atom_id res chain seq x y z
N MET A 1 31.24 -10.37 11.18
CA MET A 1 32.20 -9.96 10.14
C MET A 1 31.36 -9.20 9.12
N ALA A 2 31.46 -7.88 9.17
CA ALA A 2 30.71 -6.95 8.33
C ALA A 2 31.16 -7.10 6.88
N ASP A 3 30.23 -7.45 5.99
CA ASP A 3 30.56 -7.83 4.61
C ASP A 3 30.05 -6.79 3.60
N GLU A 4 31.04 -6.17 2.96
CA GLU A 4 31.16 -5.30 1.77
C GLU A 4 29.97 -4.49 1.20
N THR A 5 28.70 -4.87 1.31
CA THR A 5 27.59 -4.20 0.57
C THR A 5 27.00 -2.97 1.27
N GLN A 6 27.49 -2.64 2.48
CA GLN A 6 27.19 -1.39 3.17
C GLN A 6 28.13 -0.22 2.79
N ARG A 7 29.21 -0.46 2.03
CA ARG A 7 30.22 0.58 1.76
C ARG A 7 29.85 1.53 0.63
N ASP A 8 29.02 1.11 -0.31
CA ASP A 8 28.68 1.97 -1.47
C ASP A 8 27.67 3.08 -1.14
N ALA A 9 27.15 3.12 0.10
CA ALA A 9 26.22 4.17 0.55
C ALA A 9 26.74 4.99 1.74
N ALA A 10 27.95 4.72 2.25
CA ALA A 10 28.46 5.31 3.50
C ALA A 10 29.62 6.31 3.33
N GLY A 11 30.15 6.52 2.11
CA GLY A 11 31.38 7.31 1.92
C GLY A 11 31.22 8.71 1.30
N ALA A 12 30.14 8.98 0.55
CA ALA A 12 29.97 10.29 -0.08
C ALA A 12 29.14 11.20 0.83
N PRO A 13 29.60 12.42 1.17
CA PRO A 13 28.78 13.37 1.90
C PRO A 13 27.48 13.60 1.13
N PRO A 14 26.34 13.74 1.83
CA PRO A 14 25.05 14.00 1.17
C PRO A 14 25.19 15.26 0.32
N ARG A 15 25.02 15.12 -0.99
CA ARG A 15 25.18 16.25 -1.93
C ARG A 15 24.14 17.33 -1.59
N GLN A 16 24.61 18.55 -1.39
CA GLN A 16 23.72 19.68 -1.13
C GLN A 16 23.11 20.18 -2.46
N ALA A 17 21.94 20.81 -2.36
CA ALA A 17 21.31 21.38 -3.54
C ALA A 17 22.17 22.48 -4.14
N GLY A 18 22.42 22.39 -5.45
CA GLY A 18 23.30 23.30 -6.18
C GLY A 18 24.77 22.87 -6.27
N GLU A 19 25.20 21.79 -5.61
CA GLU A 19 26.59 21.33 -5.72
C GLU A 19 26.87 20.78 -7.14
N PRO A 20 27.99 21.21 -7.78
CA PRO A 20 28.37 20.72 -9.10
C PRO A 20 28.95 19.31 -9.01
N TYR A 21 28.48 18.43 -9.88
CA TYR A 21 28.95 17.04 -9.96
C TYR A 21 29.12 16.60 -11.41
N CYS A 22 29.90 15.55 -11.63
CA CYS A 22 30.02 14.91 -12.93
C CYS A 22 28.82 13.98 -13.19
N ALA A 23 28.01 14.24 -14.21
CA ALA A 23 26.88 13.41 -14.62
C ALA A 23 27.28 12.03 -15.15
N ASN A 24 28.55 11.84 -15.55
CA ASN A 24 29.04 10.57 -16.08
C ASN A 24 29.57 9.62 -15.00
N CYS A 25 30.27 10.11 -13.97
CA CYS A 25 30.89 9.27 -12.93
C CYS A 25 30.49 9.63 -11.49
N GLY A 26 29.75 10.72 -11.27
CA GLY A 26 29.31 11.13 -9.93
C GLY A 26 30.37 11.79 -9.05
N TYR A 27 31.57 12.08 -9.57
CA TYR A 27 32.61 12.81 -8.83
C TYR A 27 32.16 14.23 -8.47
N SER A 28 32.44 14.65 -7.23
CA SER A 28 32.11 15.99 -6.73
C SER A 28 33.12 17.02 -7.26
N LEU A 29 32.62 18.08 -7.87
CA LEU A 29 33.44 19.13 -8.48
C LEU A 29 33.61 20.36 -7.56
N LEU A 30 33.25 20.24 -6.28
CA LEU A 30 33.20 21.35 -5.32
C LEU A 30 34.53 22.11 -5.14
N ASN A 31 35.67 21.43 -5.32
CA ASN A 31 37.01 21.99 -5.14
C ASN A 31 37.86 21.97 -6.43
N LEU A 32 37.24 21.77 -7.60
CA LEU A 32 37.94 21.77 -8.89
C LEU A 32 37.70 23.10 -9.61
N THR A 33 38.56 24.08 -9.35
CA THR A 33 38.52 25.40 -10.03
C THR A 33 39.25 25.42 -11.36
N ASP A 34 40.28 24.58 -11.53
CA ASP A 34 41.23 24.68 -12.66
C ASP A 34 41.34 23.42 -13.54
N ALA A 35 40.40 22.47 -13.40
CA ALA A 35 40.42 21.22 -14.17
C ALA A 35 39.45 21.29 -15.38
N SER A 36 39.99 21.23 -16.59
CA SER A 36 39.21 21.17 -17.84
C SER A 36 38.58 19.80 -18.09
N LYS A 37 39.00 18.78 -17.35
CA LYS A 37 38.55 17.39 -17.45
C LYS A 37 38.26 16.83 -16.06
N CYS A 38 37.30 15.91 -16.00
CA CYS A 38 37.02 15.22 -14.76
C CYS A 38 38.15 14.22 -14.45
N PRO A 39 38.76 14.23 -13.25
CA PRO A 39 39.92 13.39 -12.92
C PRO A 39 39.61 11.90 -12.90
N GLU A 40 38.34 11.55 -12.66
CA GLU A 40 37.88 10.15 -12.60
C GLU A 40 37.55 9.55 -13.98
N CYS A 41 36.90 10.33 -14.85
CA CYS A 41 36.39 9.79 -16.13
C CYS A 41 37.04 10.38 -17.39
N GLY A 42 37.93 11.37 -17.26
CA GLY A 42 38.68 11.98 -18.37
C GLY A 42 37.84 12.80 -19.35
N LYS A 43 36.50 12.79 -19.24
CA LYS A 43 35.59 13.58 -20.08
C LYS A 43 35.75 15.08 -19.82
N PRO A 44 35.57 15.93 -20.84
CA PRO A 44 35.67 17.37 -20.69
C PRO A 44 34.52 17.88 -19.80
N LEU A 45 34.82 18.78 -18.86
CA LEU A 45 33.85 19.24 -17.86
C LEU A 45 32.59 19.86 -18.49
N VAL A 46 32.73 20.51 -19.65
CA VAL A 46 31.63 21.13 -20.39
C VAL A 46 30.51 20.16 -20.79
N GLU A 47 30.82 18.87 -20.96
CA GLU A 47 29.82 17.86 -21.32
C GLU A 47 29.17 17.20 -20.10
N VAL A 48 29.89 17.15 -18.98
CA VAL A 48 29.51 16.31 -17.83
C VAL A 48 29.13 17.12 -16.58
N LEU A 49 29.35 18.42 -16.56
CA LEU A 49 29.03 19.26 -15.39
C LEU A 49 27.51 19.42 -15.27
N ALA A 50 26.95 18.84 -14.21
CA ALA A 50 25.56 19.00 -13.83
C ALA A 50 25.46 19.65 -12.44
N ARG A 51 24.43 20.47 -12.23
CA ARG A 51 24.09 21.03 -10.92
C ARG A 51 22.88 20.32 -10.36
N TRP A 52 22.91 20.00 -9.07
CA TRP A 52 21.79 19.34 -8.40
C TRP A 52 20.60 20.29 -8.25
N GLY A 53 19.49 20.01 -8.95
CA GLY A 53 18.21 20.70 -8.82
C GLY A 53 17.42 20.17 -7.62
N GLY A 54 17.69 20.72 -6.43
CA GLY A 54 17.16 20.24 -5.16
C GLY A 54 15.64 20.03 -5.14
N ALA A 55 15.24 18.75 -5.16
CA ALA A 55 13.92 18.30 -4.72
C ALA A 55 13.99 16.87 -4.15
N SER A 56 15.02 16.54 -3.37
CA SER A 56 15.09 15.26 -2.66
C SER A 56 14.64 15.46 -1.21
N ARG A 57 13.36 15.19 -0.91
CA ARG A 57 13.00 14.77 0.46
C ARG A 57 13.94 13.62 0.82
N ARG A 58 14.64 13.71 1.96
CA ARG A 58 15.67 12.75 2.43
C ARG A 58 15.36 11.34 1.95
N ALA A 59 16.09 10.88 0.93
CA ALA A 59 15.88 9.57 0.36
C ALA A 59 16.39 8.52 1.38
N ARG A 60 15.52 8.05 2.27
CA ARG A 60 15.88 7.08 3.31
C ARG A 60 15.57 5.69 2.78
N ARG A 61 16.62 4.91 2.52
CA ARG A 61 16.51 3.48 2.21
C ARG A 61 17.00 2.66 3.39
N TYR A 62 16.21 1.68 3.78
CA TYR A 62 16.57 0.69 4.78
C TYR A 62 16.11 -0.66 4.29
N ARG A 63 17.02 -1.63 4.28
CA ARG A 63 16.72 -3.02 3.93
C ARG A 63 17.22 -3.88 5.08
N SER A 64 16.35 -4.74 5.62
CA SER A 64 16.75 -5.70 6.65
C SER A 64 17.65 -6.79 6.07
N GLU A 65 18.65 -7.23 6.84
CA GLU A 65 19.51 -8.39 6.49
C GLU A 65 18.74 -9.71 6.51
N ALA A 66 17.62 -9.77 7.23
CA ALA A 66 16.75 -10.92 7.22
C ALA A 66 15.98 -10.97 5.89
N GLU A 67 16.29 -12.00 5.09
CA GLU A 67 15.59 -12.32 3.84
C GLU A 67 14.83 -13.64 3.98
N LEU A 68 13.58 -13.64 3.55
CA LEU A 68 12.75 -14.84 3.44
C LEU A 68 12.54 -15.12 1.95
N PHE A 69 12.92 -16.31 1.46
CA PHE A 69 12.84 -16.67 0.03
C PHE A 69 13.57 -15.71 -0.94
N GLY A 70 14.66 -15.07 -0.51
CA GLY A 70 15.41 -14.10 -1.33
C GLY A 70 14.75 -12.72 -1.45
N VAL A 71 13.73 -12.45 -0.62
CA VAL A 71 13.05 -11.15 -0.52
C VAL A 71 13.24 -10.61 0.91
N PRO A 72 13.60 -9.32 1.10
CA PRO A 72 13.82 -8.78 2.43
C PRO A 72 12.52 -8.74 3.24
N ILE A 73 12.60 -9.07 4.53
CA ILE A 73 11.44 -9.01 5.43
C ILE A 73 10.93 -7.58 5.53
N VAL A 74 11.84 -6.61 5.72
CA VAL A 74 11.52 -5.20 5.78
C VAL A 74 12.31 -4.45 4.73
N SER A 75 11.58 -3.75 3.85
CA SER A 75 12.14 -2.81 2.90
C SER A 75 11.47 -1.46 3.07
N VAL A 76 12.28 -0.43 3.27
CA VAL A 76 11.85 0.96 3.35
C VAL A 76 12.60 1.71 2.26
N ALA A 77 11.88 2.36 1.36
CA ALA A 77 12.44 3.18 0.30
C ALA A 77 11.58 4.42 0.12
N PHE A 78 11.95 5.50 0.80
CA PHE A 78 11.32 6.81 0.63
C PHE A 78 12.14 7.69 -0.30
N GLY A 79 11.47 8.41 -1.20
CA GLY A 79 12.05 9.50 -1.97
C GLY A 79 12.67 9.07 -3.30
N ALA A 80 12.64 10.02 -4.24
CA ALA A 80 13.32 9.94 -5.52
C ALA A 80 14.83 9.78 -5.33
N ARG A 81 15.48 8.99 -6.20
CA ARG A 81 16.93 9.00 -6.40
C ARG A 81 17.22 9.56 -7.80
N PRO A 82 17.37 10.89 -7.92
CA PRO A 82 17.81 11.51 -9.18
C PRO A 82 19.20 11.02 -9.62
N GLU A 83 20.03 10.56 -8.66
CA GLU A 83 21.37 10.00 -8.87
C GLU A 83 21.41 8.79 -9.81
N PHE A 84 20.31 8.02 -9.90
CA PHE A 84 20.20 6.79 -10.70
C PHE A 84 19.05 6.88 -11.73
N GLY A 85 18.48 8.06 -11.95
CA GLY A 85 17.31 8.25 -12.82
C GLY A 85 15.99 7.72 -12.23
N GLU A 86 15.93 7.43 -10.92
CA GLU A 86 14.72 6.93 -10.25
C GLU A 86 13.88 8.08 -9.70
N ILE A 87 12.72 8.32 -10.31
CA ILE A 87 11.77 9.36 -9.88
C ILE A 87 11.04 9.02 -8.58
N ASN A 88 10.94 7.73 -8.21
CA ASN A 88 10.15 7.24 -7.06
C ASN A 88 10.93 6.20 -6.24
N GLY A 89 10.79 6.22 -4.91
CA GLY A 89 11.33 5.17 -4.04
C GLY A 89 10.56 3.86 -4.17
N ARG A 90 11.20 2.82 -4.73
CA ARG A 90 10.60 1.48 -4.88
C ARG A 90 11.01 0.56 -3.73
N ALA A 91 10.04 0.12 -2.94
CA ALA A 91 10.22 -0.84 -1.85
C ALA A 91 9.60 -2.19 -2.24
N VAL A 92 10.37 -3.29 -2.10
CA VAL A 92 9.89 -4.66 -2.33
C VAL A 92 10.29 -5.54 -1.16
N GLY A 93 9.31 -6.14 -0.49
CA GLY A 93 9.54 -7.00 0.67
C GLY A 93 8.25 -7.54 1.27
N ILE A 94 8.33 -8.28 2.38
CA ILE A 94 7.12 -8.71 3.10
C ILE A 94 6.42 -7.50 3.71
N ILE A 95 7.19 -6.63 4.35
CA ILE A 95 6.78 -5.31 4.80
C ILE A 95 7.51 -4.29 3.92
N ALA A 96 6.77 -3.63 3.04
CA ALA A 96 7.28 -2.65 2.10
C ALA A 96 6.72 -1.26 2.42
N ILE A 97 7.60 -0.29 2.65
CA ILE A 97 7.22 1.10 2.95
C ILE A 97 7.93 2.03 1.97
N GLY A 98 7.20 2.77 1.12
CA GLY A 98 7.82 3.64 0.12
C GLY A 98 6.84 4.35 -0.81
N ASP A 99 7.33 5.09 -1.80
CA ASP A 99 6.46 5.77 -2.78
C ASP A 99 5.74 4.74 -3.67
N ILE A 100 6.48 3.72 -4.11
CA ILE A 100 5.97 2.52 -4.77
C ILE A 100 6.32 1.32 -3.89
N ALA A 101 5.34 0.81 -3.15
CA ALA A 101 5.50 -0.32 -2.25
C ALA A 101 4.89 -1.59 -2.86
N ARG A 102 5.67 -2.68 -2.95
CA ARG A 102 5.17 -4.00 -3.35
C ARG A 102 5.50 -5.05 -2.31
N GLY A 103 4.49 -5.75 -1.78
CA GLY A 103 4.75 -6.69 -0.70
C GLY A 103 3.55 -7.44 -0.15
N GLY A 104 3.76 -8.13 0.97
CA GLY A 104 2.65 -8.66 1.77
C GLY A 104 1.85 -7.52 2.38
N ILE A 105 2.52 -6.69 3.18
CA ILE A 105 2.03 -5.42 3.72
C ILE A 105 2.76 -4.29 3.00
N ALA A 106 2.03 -3.51 2.20
CA ALA A 106 2.55 -2.41 1.41
C ALA A 106 1.97 -1.08 1.91
N ILE A 107 2.84 -0.13 2.28
CA ILE A 107 2.45 1.20 2.76
C ILE A 107 3.11 2.25 1.85
N GLY A 108 2.33 3.05 1.16
CA GLY A 108 2.90 3.99 0.18
C GLY A 108 1.93 4.86 -0.59
N GLY A 109 2.46 5.68 -1.51
CA GLY A 109 1.62 6.43 -2.45
C GLY A 109 0.92 5.49 -3.43
N ASN A 110 1.68 4.58 -4.03
CA ASN A 110 1.20 3.46 -4.84
C ASN A 110 1.60 2.14 -4.17
N ALA A 111 0.62 1.47 -3.56
CA ALA A 111 0.83 0.26 -2.78
C ALA A 111 0.17 -0.94 -3.47
N VAL A 112 0.95 -2.00 -3.73
CA VAL A 112 0.45 -3.26 -4.30
C VAL A 112 0.82 -4.42 -3.37
N GLY A 113 -0.18 -5.13 -2.84
CA GLY A 113 0.10 -6.22 -1.91
C GLY A 113 -1.10 -7.02 -1.44
N VAL A 114 -0.89 -7.89 -0.45
CA VAL A 114 -2.02 -8.58 0.22
C VAL A 114 -2.82 -7.57 1.03
N VAL A 115 -2.12 -6.75 1.83
CA VAL A 115 -2.66 -5.59 2.54
C VAL A 115 -1.96 -4.35 2.02
N ALA A 116 -2.69 -3.48 1.33
CA ALA A 116 -2.17 -2.26 0.74
C ALA A 116 -2.78 -1.02 1.41
N ILE A 117 -1.93 -0.10 1.89
CA ILE A 117 -2.35 1.17 2.51
C ILE A 117 -1.71 2.31 1.73
N GLY A 118 -2.52 3.18 1.13
CA GLY A 118 -1.97 4.24 0.29
C GLY A 118 -2.95 5.17 -0.40
N GLY A 119 -2.43 6.06 -1.26
CA GLY A 119 -3.26 6.88 -2.14
C GLY A 119 -3.96 6.03 -3.20
N MET A 120 -3.15 5.27 -3.94
CA MET A 120 -3.57 4.22 -4.86
C MET A 120 -3.16 2.87 -4.25
N ALA A 121 -4.15 2.06 -3.85
CA ALA A 121 -3.92 0.79 -3.18
C ALA A 121 -4.56 -0.35 -3.97
N ILE A 122 -3.77 -1.36 -4.34
CA ILE A 122 -4.22 -2.54 -5.09
C ILE A 122 -3.87 -3.79 -4.28
N GLY A 123 -4.86 -4.61 -3.94
CA GLY A 123 -4.59 -5.81 -3.15
C GLY A 123 -5.77 -6.74 -2.89
N LEU A 124 -5.56 -7.70 -1.99
CA LEU A 124 -6.66 -8.51 -1.43
C LEU A 124 -7.48 -7.67 -0.45
N GLY A 125 -6.77 -6.94 0.42
CA GLY A 125 -7.29 -5.91 1.30
C GLY A 125 -6.62 -4.58 1.00
N SER A 126 -7.40 -3.51 0.81
CA SER A 126 -6.86 -2.19 0.50
C SER A 126 -7.53 -1.08 1.30
N VAL A 127 -6.72 -0.10 1.71
CA VAL A 127 -7.17 1.13 2.39
C VAL A 127 -6.54 2.33 1.70
N GLY A 128 -7.35 3.26 1.20
CA GLY A 128 -6.81 4.40 0.47
C GLY A 128 -7.80 5.41 -0.09
N GLY A 129 -7.29 6.34 -0.89
CA GLY A 129 -8.13 7.27 -1.65
C GLY A 129 -8.85 6.55 -2.79
N MET A 130 -8.06 5.82 -3.60
CA MET A 130 -8.52 4.92 -4.65
C MET A 130 -8.04 3.51 -4.34
N SER A 131 -8.98 2.62 -4.06
CA SER A 131 -8.70 1.30 -3.51
C SER A 131 -9.33 0.21 -4.36
N ILE A 132 -8.51 -0.71 -4.84
CA ILE A 132 -8.92 -1.89 -5.60
C ILE A 132 -8.58 -3.10 -4.74
N GLY A 133 -9.60 -3.68 -4.12
CA GLY A 133 -9.48 -4.75 -3.13
C GLY A 133 -10.34 -5.94 -3.51
N LEU A 134 -9.77 -7.12 -3.78
CA LEU A 134 -10.58 -8.27 -4.18
C LEU A 134 -11.56 -8.69 -3.08
N VAL A 135 -11.13 -8.67 -1.81
CA VAL A 135 -11.95 -9.08 -0.67
C VAL A 135 -12.52 -7.85 0.04
N THR A 136 -11.67 -6.91 0.45
CA THR A 136 -12.08 -5.68 1.14
C THR A 136 -11.39 -4.45 0.58
N ALA A 137 -12.17 -3.38 0.37
CA ALA A 137 -11.67 -2.08 -0.05
C ALA A 137 -12.31 -0.97 0.80
N LEU A 138 -11.47 -0.17 1.46
CA LEU A 138 -11.86 0.99 2.26
C LEU A 138 -11.31 2.27 1.62
N GLY A 139 -12.17 3.26 1.35
CA GLY A 139 -11.66 4.49 0.74
C GLY A 139 -12.67 5.50 0.21
N GLY A 140 -12.17 6.46 -0.57
CA GLY A 140 -13.01 7.41 -1.30
C GLY A 140 -13.71 6.72 -2.46
N MET A 141 -12.92 6.18 -3.39
CA MET A 141 -13.40 5.35 -4.51
C MET A 141 -12.90 3.92 -4.32
N THR A 142 -13.83 2.96 -4.29
CA THR A 142 -13.54 1.57 -3.95
C THR A 142 -14.10 0.62 -4.99
N ILE A 143 -13.30 -0.38 -5.38
CA ILE A 143 -13.72 -1.47 -6.25
C ILE A 143 -13.34 -2.78 -5.58
N GLY A 144 -14.31 -3.64 -5.27
CA GLY A 144 -14.01 -4.88 -4.55
C GLY A 144 -15.18 -5.78 -4.18
N GLY A 145 -14.89 -6.94 -3.61
CA GLY A 145 -15.93 -7.83 -3.08
C GLY A 145 -16.77 -7.16 -2.00
N PHE A 146 -16.09 -6.58 -1.01
CA PHE A 146 -16.68 -5.79 0.08
C PHE A 146 -16.13 -4.35 0.02
N ALA A 147 -16.92 -3.44 -0.56
CA ALA A 147 -16.53 -2.07 -0.85
C ALA A 147 -17.19 -1.11 0.13
N VAL A 148 -16.39 -0.44 0.98
CA VAL A 148 -16.87 0.51 1.97
C VAL A 148 -16.21 1.87 1.72
N GLY A 149 -16.99 2.87 1.32
CA GLY A 149 -16.39 4.14 0.92
C GLY A 149 -17.36 5.25 0.52
N GLY A 150 -16.83 6.32 -0.08
CA GLY A 150 -17.66 7.37 -0.67
C GLY A 150 -18.44 6.86 -1.88
N PHE A 151 -17.73 6.27 -2.83
CA PHE A 151 -18.26 5.59 -4.01
C PHE A 151 -17.70 4.16 -4.10
N GLY A 152 -18.56 3.15 -4.12
CA GLY A 152 -18.16 1.74 -4.11
C GLY A 152 -18.83 0.93 -5.19
N ILE A 153 -18.04 0.18 -5.95
CA ILE A 153 -18.51 -0.84 -6.90
C ILE A 153 -18.08 -2.20 -6.39
N GLY A 154 -19.03 -3.10 -6.14
CA GLY A 154 -18.69 -4.39 -5.55
C GLY A 154 -19.80 -5.43 -5.44
N GLY A 155 -19.49 -6.57 -4.84
CA GLY A 155 -20.53 -7.55 -4.50
C GLY A 155 -21.43 -7.01 -3.39
N VAL A 156 -20.79 -6.55 -2.31
CA VAL A 156 -21.41 -5.84 -1.19
C VAL A 156 -20.78 -4.44 -1.13
N ALA A 157 -21.58 -3.41 -1.39
CA ALA A 157 -21.14 -2.03 -1.41
C ALA A 157 -21.90 -1.19 -0.38
N SER A 158 -21.17 -0.45 0.46
CA SER A 158 -21.74 0.51 1.40
C SER A 158 -21.08 1.88 1.27
N GLY A 159 -21.87 2.94 1.04
CA GLY A 159 -21.29 4.25 0.77
C GLY A 159 -22.26 5.40 0.54
N GLY A 160 -21.73 6.54 0.13
CA GLY A 160 -22.55 7.64 -0.39
C GLY A 160 -23.21 7.25 -1.72
N GLY A 161 -22.42 6.65 -2.62
CA GLY A 161 -22.86 5.96 -3.83
C GLY A 161 -22.39 4.50 -3.82
N ALA A 162 -23.31 3.56 -4.00
CA ALA A 162 -23.02 2.13 -3.96
C ALA A 162 -23.63 1.42 -5.18
N VAL A 163 -22.84 0.61 -5.87
CA VAL A 163 -23.29 -0.22 -7.00
C VAL A 163 -22.85 -1.65 -6.74
N GLY A 164 -23.80 -2.59 -6.69
CA GLY A 164 -23.47 -3.98 -6.39
C GLY A 164 -24.65 -4.94 -6.33
N VAL A 165 -24.39 -6.20 -5.94
CA VAL A 165 -25.47 -7.16 -5.69
C VAL A 165 -26.25 -6.74 -4.45
N VAL A 166 -25.52 -6.37 -3.40
CA VAL A 166 -26.05 -5.76 -2.18
C VAL A 166 -25.48 -4.36 -2.06
N ALA A 167 -26.34 -3.34 -2.15
CA ALA A 167 -25.94 -1.94 -2.11
C ALA A 167 -26.63 -1.21 -0.97
N GLN A 168 -25.86 -0.48 -0.15
CA GLN A 168 -26.38 0.31 0.96
C GLN A 168 -25.80 1.73 0.91
N GLY A 169 -26.65 2.76 0.92
CA GLY A 169 -26.12 4.12 0.84
C GLY A 169 -27.11 5.25 0.65
N GLY A 170 -26.58 6.44 0.35
CA GLY A 170 -27.36 7.58 -0.08
C GLY A 170 -28.01 7.30 -1.44
N MET A 171 -27.19 6.91 -2.42
CA MET A 171 -27.58 6.38 -3.72
C MET A 171 -27.12 4.92 -3.83
N ALA A 172 -28.04 3.98 -3.95
CA ALA A 172 -27.73 2.55 -4.02
C ALA A 172 -28.39 1.89 -5.25
N ILE A 173 -27.59 1.23 -6.07
CA ILE A 173 -28.02 0.54 -7.29
C ILE A 173 -27.62 -0.93 -7.19
N GLY A 174 -28.60 -1.84 -7.21
CA GLY A 174 -28.32 -3.24 -7.02
C GLY A 174 -29.53 -4.17 -7.01
N TYR A 175 -29.28 -5.46 -6.82
CA TYR A 175 -30.36 -6.45 -6.70
C TYR A 175 -31.09 -6.29 -5.36
N TYR A 176 -30.33 -6.17 -4.27
CA TYR A 176 -30.79 -5.76 -2.95
C TYR A 176 -30.24 -4.36 -2.64
N ALA A 177 -31.12 -3.36 -2.60
CA ALA A 177 -30.72 -1.96 -2.39
C ALA A 177 -31.40 -1.35 -1.16
N ARG A 178 -30.63 -0.72 -0.27
CA ARG A 178 -31.13 -0.03 0.93
C ARG A 178 -30.59 1.38 1.03
N GLY A 179 -31.46 2.38 1.19
CA GLY A 179 -30.99 3.77 1.16
C GLY A 179 -32.04 4.85 0.95
N GLY A 180 -31.57 6.07 0.71
CA GLY A 180 -32.42 7.22 0.40
C GLY A 180 -32.92 7.21 -1.06
N GLY A 181 -32.00 7.09 -2.01
CA GLY A 181 -32.26 6.89 -3.43
C GLY A 181 -31.82 5.49 -3.85
N VAL A 182 -32.78 4.59 -4.06
CA VAL A 182 -32.53 3.18 -4.35
C VAL A 182 -33.08 2.80 -5.72
N PHE A 183 -32.30 2.05 -6.50
CA PHE A 183 -32.72 1.49 -7.78
C PHE A 183 -32.37 0.00 -7.81
N GLY A 184 -33.39 -0.85 -7.89
CA GLY A 184 -33.22 -2.29 -7.78
C GLY A 184 -34.53 -3.05 -7.81
N GLN A 185 -34.43 -4.39 -7.80
CA GLN A 185 -35.58 -5.28 -7.77
C GLN A 185 -36.18 -5.38 -6.36
N TYR A 186 -35.32 -5.56 -5.36
CA TYR A 186 -35.68 -5.64 -3.94
C TYR A 186 -35.16 -4.42 -3.21
N ILE A 187 -36.06 -3.50 -2.86
CA ILE A 187 -35.67 -2.20 -2.31
C ILE A 187 -36.19 -1.97 -0.89
N LEU A 188 -35.34 -1.36 -0.08
CA LEU A 188 -35.65 -0.90 1.26
C LEU A 188 -35.35 0.60 1.38
N SER A 189 -36.40 1.41 1.24
CA SER A 189 -36.37 2.87 1.32
C SER A 189 -37.51 3.40 2.18
N PRO A 190 -37.44 4.65 2.67
CA PRO A 190 -38.54 5.27 3.41
C PRO A 190 -39.86 5.35 2.63
N ARG A 191 -39.81 5.30 1.29
CA ARG A 191 -41.01 5.40 0.42
C ARG A 191 -41.52 4.04 -0.07
N ARG A 192 -40.66 3.02 -0.13
CA ARG A 192 -40.99 1.68 -0.60
C ARG A 192 -40.11 0.66 0.11
N SER A 193 -40.76 -0.30 0.76
CA SER A 193 -40.14 -1.36 1.55
C SER A 193 -40.74 -2.70 1.13
N ASP A 194 -39.97 -3.51 0.40
CA ASP A 194 -40.38 -4.86 0.05
C ASP A 194 -40.11 -5.82 1.24
N PRO A 195 -41.05 -6.71 1.61
CA PRO A 195 -40.89 -7.61 2.76
C PRO A 195 -39.73 -8.59 2.58
N GLU A 196 -39.45 -9.03 1.34
CA GLU A 196 -38.32 -9.90 1.02
C GLU A 196 -36.97 -9.19 1.27
N ALA A 197 -36.87 -7.92 0.88
CA ALA A 197 -35.68 -7.10 1.16
C ALA A 197 -35.48 -6.91 2.66
N ALA A 198 -36.56 -6.66 3.41
CA ALA A 198 -36.51 -6.50 4.86
C ALA A 198 -35.99 -7.77 5.55
N ASN A 199 -36.47 -8.95 5.15
CA ASN A 199 -36.00 -10.23 5.70
C ASN A 199 -34.52 -10.46 5.41
N PHE A 200 -34.05 -10.15 4.19
CA PHE A 200 -32.64 -10.26 3.83
C PHE A 200 -31.76 -9.33 4.68
N PHE A 201 -32.13 -8.05 4.82
CA PHE A 201 -31.35 -7.08 5.60
C PHE A 201 -31.43 -7.32 7.11
N GLN A 202 -32.50 -7.95 7.61
CA GLN A 202 -32.56 -8.43 9.00
C GLN A 202 -31.61 -9.62 9.22
N ALA A 203 -31.59 -10.58 8.30
CA ALA A 203 -30.64 -11.71 8.37
C ALA A 203 -29.17 -11.24 8.23
N ALA A 204 -28.93 -10.22 7.40
CA ALA A 204 -27.61 -9.64 7.17
C ALA A 204 -27.25 -8.50 8.17
N ALA A 205 -28.10 -8.22 9.15
CA ALA A 205 -27.87 -7.21 10.18
C ALA A 205 -26.50 -7.30 10.90
N PRO A 206 -25.96 -8.49 11.27
CA PRO A 206 -24.66 -8.57 11.94
C PRO A 206 -23.47 -8.13 11.04
N VAL A 207 -23.66 -8.09 9.73
CA VAL A 207 -22.61 -7.74 8.75
C VAL A 207 -22.84 -6.34 8.16
N LEU A 208 -24.09 -5.99 7.86
CA LEU A 208 -24.46 -4.77 7.13
C LEU A 208 -25.06 -3.66 7.98
N GLY A 209 -25.40 -3.93 9.25
CA GLY A 209 -26.11 -3.00 10.11
C GLY A 209 -27.60 -3.29 10.20
N GLY A 210 -28.13 -3.22 11.42
CA GLY A 210 -29.56 -3.36 11.71
C GLY A 210 -30.45 -2.33 11.00
N ALA A 211 -31.76 -2.60 10.95
CA ALA A 211 -32.76 -1.69 10.41
C ALA A 211 -32.76 -0.34 11.16
N PRO A 212 -33.07 0.80 10.51
CA PRO A 212 -33.22 2.06 11.21
C PRO A 212 -34.59 2.03 11.91
N GLY A 213 -34.64 1.50 13.12
CA GLY A 213 -35.87 1.44 13.89
C GLY A 213 -35.89 0.26 14.86
N GLY A 214 -35.58 0.56 16.13
CA GLY A 214 -35.84 -0.37 17.24
C GLY A 214 -34.67 -0.50 18.21
N GLY A 215 -34.59 0.43 19.17
CA GLY A 215 -34.05 0.17 20.50
C GLY A 215 -32.52 0.04 20.66
N GLY A 216 -31.91 1.08 21.24
CA GLY A 216 -30.82 0.91 22.20
C GLY A 216 -29.49 0.37 21.68
N GLY A 217 -28.89 1.03 20.68
CA GLY A 217 -27.50 0.76 20.30
C GLY A 217 -27.11 1.57 19.07
N SER A 218 -26.51 2.73 19.30
CA SER A 218 -26.05 3.67 18.28
C SER A 218 -25.09 3.04 17.26
N GLY A 219 -25.53 2.86 16.01
CA GLY A 219 -24.63 2.59 14.89
C GLY A 219 -25.32 2.85 13.57
N PHE A 220 -24.93 3.93 12.88
CA PHE A 220 -25.22 4.07 11.44
C PHE A 220 -24.82 2.76 10.76
N PRO A 221 -25.60 2.21 9.81
CA PRO A 221 -25.30 0.89 9.24
C PRO A 221 -23.96 0.86 8.47
N MET A 222 -23.42 2.06 8.18
CA MET A 222 -22.06 2.28 7.69
C MET A 222 -20.95 1.89 8.71
N THR A 223 -21.18 2.03 10.01
CA THR A 223 -20.15 1.72 11.03
C THR A 223 -19.92 0.22 11.17
N GLN A 224 -20.96 -0.61 11.06
CA GLN A 224 -20.79 -2.07 11.14
C GLN A 224 -20.08 -2.63 9.90
N ALA A 225 -20.46 -2.19 8.69
CA ALA A 225 -19.74 -2.57 7.47
C ALA A 225 -18.26 -2.14 7.52
N ALA A 226 -17.97 -0.95 8.07
CA ALA A 226 -16.60 -0.51 8.31
C ALA A 226 -15.87 -1.38 9.35
N VAL A 227 -16.52 -1.77 10.44
CA VAL A 227 -15.92 -2.65 11.47
C VAL A 227 -15.61 -4.04 10.91
N VAL A 228 -16.51 -4.64 10.12
CA VAL A 228 -16.28 -5.96 9.49
C VAL A 228 -15.16 -5.89 8.46
N SER A 229 -15.14 -4.86 7.61
CA SER A 229 -14.05 -4.69 6.64
C SER A 229 -12.70 -4.47 7.33
N LEU A 230 -12.66 -3.71 8.43
CA LEU A 230 -11.44 -3.46 9.19
C LEU A 230 -10.97 -4.69 9.96
N SER A 231 -11.88 -5.49 10.53
CA SER A 231 -11.53 -6.76 11.19
C SER A 231 -10.99 -7.79 10.19
N LEU A 232 -11.58 -7.89 8.99
CA LEU A 232 -11.07 -8.73 7.90
C LEU A 232 -9.68 -8.30 7.45
N LEU A 233 -9.42 -6.99 7.35
CA LEU A 233 -8.08 -6.47 7.03
C LEU A 233 -7.05 -6.82 8.10
N VAL A 234 -7.40 -6.68 9.37
CA VAL A 234 -6.51 -7.04 10.48
C VAL A 234 -6.22 -8.54 10.48
N LEU A 235 -7.21 -9.39 10.23
CA LEU A 235 -7.02 -10.84 10.08
C LEU A 235 -6.09 -11.18 8.91
N MET A 236 -6.26 -10.53 7.75
CA MET A 236 -5.37 -10.72 6.61
C MET A 236 -3.94 -10.26 6.91
N ALA A 237 -3.78 -9.13 7.59
CA ALA A 237 -2.47 -8.66 8.04
C ALA A 237 -1.82 -9.66 9.01
N MET A 238 -2.59 -10.17 9.98
CA MET A 238 -2.15 -11.20 10.94
C MET A 238 -1.74 -12.50 10.23
N LEU A 239 -2.48 -12.94 9.20
CA LEU A 239 -2.15 -14.13 8.42
C LEU A 239 -0.87 -13.93 7.60
N VAL A 240 -0.67 -12.75 7.01
CA VAL A 240 0.56 -12.42 6.28
C VAL A 240 1.77 -12.40 7.23
N VAL A 241 1.64 -11.76 8.40
CA VAL A 241 2.69 -11.73 9.41
C VAL A 241 2.94 -13.12 9.98
N GLY A 242 1.89 -13.86 10.32
CA GLY A 242 1.97 -15.22 10.84
C GLY A 242 2.61 -16.18 9.85
N GLY A 243 2.25 -16.09 8.56
CA GLY A 243 2.90 -16.85 7.48
C GLY A 243 4.36 -16.48 7.32
N ALA A 244 4.72 -15.20 7.41
CA ALA A 244 6.11 -14.75 7.35
C ALA A 244 6.93 -15.26 8.56
N VAL A 245 6.37 -15.20 9.77
CA VAL A 245 7.01 -15.70 11.00
C VAL A 245 7.15 -17.22 10.96
N TYR A 246 6.11 -17.95 10.57
CA TYR A 246 6.16 -19.41 10.42
C TYR A 246 7.17 -19.82 9.34
N GLY A 247 7.21 -19.10 8.23
CA GLY A 247 8.22 -19.25 7.19
C GLY A 247 9.64 -19.06 7.74
N HIS A 248 9.86 -18.03 8.56
CA HIS A 248 11.16 -17.77 9.19
C HIS A 248 11.57 -18.88 10.18
N ILE A 249 10.65 -19.35 11.03
CA ILE A 249 10.91 -20.44 11.99
C ILE A 249 11.23 -21.75 11.26
N THR A 250 10.48 -22.09 10.21
CA THR A 250 10.71 -23.31 9.41
C THR A 250 11.95 -23.24 8.53
N TRP A 251 12.38 -22.03 8.13
CA TRP A 251 13.66 -21.83 7.45
C TRP A 251 14.84 -21.91 8.42
N ALA A 252 14.73 -21.28 9.60
CA ALA A 252 15.77 -21.30 10.63
C ALA A 252 16.03 -22.73 11.13
N SER A 253 14.96 -23.50 11.38
CA SER A 253 15.08 -24.93 11.74
C SER A 253 15.72 -25.77 10.63
N ARG A 254 15.41 -25.52 9.35
CA ARG A 254 16.07 -26.20 8.22
C ARG A 254 17.54 -25.84 8.05
N LYS A 255 17.94 -24.59 8.33
CA LYS A 255 19.36 -24.19 8.37
C LYS A 255 20.10 -24.84 9.54
N ALA A 256 19.49 -24.87 10.73
CA ALA A 256 20.07 -25.53 11.90
C ALA A 256 20.22 -27.05 11.70
N ALA A 257 19.32 -27.68 10.91
CA ALA A 257 19.39 -29.09 10.55
C ALA A 257 20.44 -29.43 9.46
N ARG A 258 21.20 -28.45 8.93
CA ARG A 258 22.34 -28.68 8.03
C ARG A 258 23.68 -28.32 8.72
N PRO A 259 24.16 -29.11 9.70
CA PRO A 259 25.54 -29.00 10.17
C PRO A 259 26.47 -29.60 9.10
N GLY A 260 26.94 -28.81 8.13
CA GLY A 260 27.90 -29.36 7.16
C GLY A 260 28.29 -28.55 5.93
N ALA A 261 27.78 -27.33 5.71
CA ALA A 261 28.22 -26.51 4.56
C ALA A 261 29.26 -25.46 4.97
N ARG A 262 30.38 -25.92 5.53
CA ARG A 262 31.68 -25.23 5.46
C ARG A 262 32.71 -26.27 5.05
N ALA A 263 33.00 -26.29 3.75
CA ALA A 263 34.23 -26.79 3.16
C ALA A 263 34.49 -25.92 1.94
#